data_AF-A0A9Q1IAM9-F1
#
_entry.id   AF-A0A9Q1IAM9-F1
#
_cell.length_a   1.000
_cell.length_b   1.000
_cell.length_c   1.000
_cell.angle_alpha   90.00
_cell.angle_beta   90.00
_cell.angle_gamma   90.00
#
_symmetry.space_group_name_H-M   'P 1'
#
loop_
_entity.id
_entity.type
_entity.pdbx_description
1 polymer ?
#
loop_
_entity_poly.entity_id
_entity_poly.type
_entity_poly.pdbx_seq_one_letter_code
_entity_poly.pdbx_strand_id
1 'polypeptide(L)'
;MKLKKDEKLKLFQSHLSQYYPECSEREQEDPEALYIVEKMLKTCGSERSLKITLHILRNMKQKDLPASLERDEQHTAANQIPPECVHQAAKSWSSAPTGSTGRCQDNPVFRLACRYNLLDEASTSEENQAMDVGGHPPFVPNWFSSSGRRLGPDLTEPAAELFKGLLQECQQFHQTGGEPVPSVGEYIKARAPGQAQAEWRDDAEARDLRLAMMSVMLKLECSISGTHSMDDVGLGAYGMYKTLLGLDCTYPGGYEGLISCLMTELPKDIVSYNMPVKCVHWNNSVQRVGPCGRTVPVWVECENGDSFPADHVILTVPLGYLKRHQKTLLSPPTSSK
;
A
#
# COMPACT_ATOMS: atom_id res chain seq x y z
N MET A 1 18.60 18.26 13.14
CA MET A 1 17.13 18.21 13.31
C MET A 1 16.53 17.82 11.97
N LYS A 2 15.92 16.63 11.85
CA LYS A 2 15.28 16.18 10.59
C LYS A 2 13.87 16.80 10.53
N LEU A 3 13.56 17.52 9.45
CA LEU A 3 12.22 18.08 9.20
C LEU A 3 11.18 16.95 9.08
N LYS A 4 9.99 17.14 9.66
CA LYS A 4 8.85 16.22 9.50
C LYS A 4 8.37 16.21 8.03
N LYS A 5 7.66 15.16 7.61
CA LYS A 5 7.19 14.98 6.21
C LYS A 5 6.42 16.21 5.71
N ASP A 6 5.50 16.74 6.53
CA ASP A 6 4.69 17.91 6.18
C ASP A 6 5.51 19.20 6.11
N GLU A 7 6.55 19.33 6.93
CA GLU A 7 7.47 20.47 6.90
C GLU A 7 8.34 20.43 5.63
N LYS A 8 8.75 19.23 5.19
CA LYS A 8 9.47 19.04 3.92
C LYS A 8 8.58 19.36 2.73
N LEU A 9 7.32 18.92 2.75
CA LEU A 9 6.37 19.20 1.67
C LEU A 9 6.05 20.70 1.57
N LYS A 10 5.78 21.37 2.70
CA LYS A 10 5.59 22.82 2.74
C LYS A 10 6.82 23.59 2.29
N LEU A 11 8.01 23.13 2.66
CA LEU A 11 9.28 23.71 2.20
C LEU A 11 9.47 23.53 0.68
N PHE A 12 9.11 22.35 0.16
CA PHE A 12 9.12 22.07 -1.27
C PHE A 12 8.14 22.98 -2.04
N GLN A 13 6.89 23.09 -1.56
CA GLN A 13 5.85 23.96 -2.12
C GLN A 13 6.24 25.45 -2.07
N SER A 14 6.86 25.89 -0.97
CA SER A 14 7.37 27.27 -0.84
C SER A 14 8.47 27.60 -1.84
N HIS A 15 9.30 26.63 -2.23
CA HIS A 15 10.32 26.85 -3.26
C HIS A 15 9.74 26.73 -4.67
N LEU A 16 8.72 25.89 -4.88
CA LEU A 16 8.05 25.75 -6.18
C LEU A 16 7.50 27.08 -6.70
N SER A 17 6.87 27.90 -5.85
CA SER A 17 6.31 29.21 -6.26
C SER A 17 7.36 30.19 -6.81
N GLN A 18 8.60 30.05 -6.36
CA GLN A 18 9.72 30.88 -6.79
C GLN A 18 10.27 30.49 -8.17
N TYR A 19 10.14 29.22 -8.56
CA TYR A 19 10.79 28.66 -9.76
C TYR A 19 9.82 28.10 -10.81
N TYR A 20 8.55 27.92 -10.43
CA TYR A 20 7.45 27.55 -11.30
C TYR A 20 6.24 28.49 -11.06
N PRO A 21 6.35 29.77 -11.46
CA PRO A 21 5.33 30.81 -11.19
C PRO A 21 3.99 30.57 -11.91
N GLU A 22 3.95 29.62 -12.85
CA GLU A 22 2.72 29.14 -13.50
C GLU A 22 1.89 28.21 -12.57
N CYS A 23 2.42 27.82 -11.42
CA CYS A 23 1.73 27.10 -10.36
C CYS A 23 0.86 28.07 -9.55
N SER A 24 -0.47 27.89 -9.63
CA SER A 24 -1.39 28.76 -8.91
C SER A 24 -1.34 28.52 -7.39
N GLU A 25 -1.70 29.53 -6.58
CA GLU A 25 -1.70 29.42 -5.11
C GLU A 25 -2.59 28.27 -4.60
N ARG A 26 -3.69 27.96 -5.29
CA ARG A 26 -4.57 26.81 -4.99
C ARG A 26 -3.91 25.45 -5.21
N GLU A 27 -2.88 25.38 -6.06
CA GLU A 27 -2.15 24.15 -6.39
C GLU A 27 -0.95 23.94 -5.47
N GLN A 28 -0.51 24.98 -4.77
CA GLN A 28 0.49 24.88 -3.70
C GLN A 28 -0.08 24.29 -2.41
N GLU A 29 -1.41 24.27 -2.27
CA GLU A 29 -2.14 23.69 -1.15
C GLU A 29 -2.50 22.20 -1.36
N ASP A 30 -2.16 21.63 -2.53
CA ASP A 30 -2.44 20.22 -2.82
C ASP A 30 -1.59 19.30 -1.91
N PRO A 31 -2.22 18.35 -1.19
CA PRO A 31 -1.52 17.43 -0.30
C PRO A 31 -0.61 16.42 -1.03
N GLU A 32 -0.74 16.26 -2.35
CA GLU A 32 0.03 15.30 -3.14
C GLU A 32 1.05 15.97 -4.08
N ALA A 33 2.34 15.84 -3.74
CA ALA A 33 3.43 16.31 -4.60
C ALA A 33 3.46 15.63 -5.99
N LEU A 34 2.83 14.45 -6.15
CA LEU A 34 2.68 13.75 -7.44
C LEU A 34 1.90 14.57 -8.46
N TYR A 35 0.79 15.17 -8.05
CA TYR A 35 -0.05 15.94 -8.96
C TYR A 35 0.69 17.16 -9.52
N ILE A 36 1.43 17.87 -8.66
CA ILE A 36 2.24 19.04 -9.04
C ILE A 36 3.34 18.63 -10.03
N VAL A 37 3.99 17.49 -9.76
CA VAL A 37 5.09 16.98 -10.59
C VAL A 37 4.60 16.44 -11.95
N GLU A 38 3.47 15.74 -11.99
CA GLU A 38 2.83 15.32 -13.24
C GLU A 38 2.39 16.51 -14.10
N LYS A 39 1.88 17.56 -13.46
CA LYS A 39 1.51 18.78 -14.16
C LYS A 39 2.76 19.48 -14.72
N MET A 40 3.83 19.62 -13.93
CA MET A 40 5.11 20.17 -14.40
C MET A 40 5.65 19.42 -15.62
N LEU A 41 5.61 18.08 -15.57
CA LEU A 41 6.01 17.23 -16.70
C LEU A 41 5.18 17.53 -17.96
N LYS A 42 3.88 17.78 -17.81
CA LYS A 42 2.97 18.11 -18.92
C LYS A 42 3.15 19.53 -19.45
N THR A 43 3.44 20.51 -18.60
CA THR A 43 3.45 21.94 -18.97
C THR A 43 4.81 22.43 -19.44
N CYS A 44 5.90 22.01 -18.81
CA CYS A 44 7.23 22.55 -19.12
C CYS A 44 8.23 21.51 -19.64
N GLY A 45 7.81 20.24 -19.79
CA GLY A 45 8.61 19.14 -20.34
C GLY A 45 9.56 18.54 -19.31
N SER A 46 10.06 17.33 -19.60
CA SER A 46 10.86 16.52 -18.66
C SER A 46 12.18 17.18 -18.27
N GLU A 47 12.84 17.89 -19.20
CA GLU A 47 14.10 18.59 -18.95
C GLU A 47 13.96 19.77 -17.98
N ARG A 48 12.97 20.63 -18.21
CA ARG A 48 12.74 21.78 -17.33
C ARG A 48 12.19 21.33 -15.97
N SER A 49 11.34 20.30 -15.96
CA SER A 49 10.81 19.70 -14.72
C SER A 49 11.91 19.09 -13.85
N LEU A 50 12.85 18.36 -14.45
CA LEU A 50 13.98 17.78 -13.72
C LEU A 50 14.91 18.87 -13.17
N LYS A 51 15.25 19.89 -13.97
CA LYS A 51 16.10 21.01 -13.50
C LYS A 51 15.49 21.75 -12.32
N ILE A 52 14.18 22.04 -12.36
CA ILE A 52 13.46 22.65 -11.24
C ILE A 52 13.49 21.72 -10.03
N THR A 53 13.20 20.43 -10.22
CA THR A 53 13.19 19.43 -9.15
C THR A 53 14.57 19.29 -8.47
N LEU A 54 15.65 19.11 -9.24
CA LEU A 54 17.02 19.03 -8.74
C LEU A 54 17.45 20.28 -7.98
N HIS A 55 17.07 21.46 -8.47
CA HIS A 55 17.42 22.72 -7.80
C HIS A 55 16.72 22.87 -6.45
N ILE A 56 15.42 22.51 -6.37
CA ILE A 56 14.69 22.52 -5.10
C ILE A 56 15.29 21.49 -4.13
N LEU A 57 15.59 20.27 -4.60
CA LEU A 57 16.21 19.23 -3.76
C LEU A 57 17.56 19.67 -3.17
N ARG A 58 18.39 20.35 -3.96
CA ARG A 58 19.67 20.92 -3.50
C ARG A 58 19.47 22.02 -2.45
N ASN A 59 18.49 22.91 -2.65
CA ASN A 59 18.15 23.96 -1.66
C ASN A 59 17.57 23.39 -0.36
N MET A 60 16.86 22.27 -0.44
CA MET A 60 16.38 21.51 0.72
C MET A 60 17.49 20.68 1.42
N LYS A 61 18.75 20.77 0.96
CA LYS A 61 19.90 19.99 1.44
C LYS A 61 19.72 18.47 1.36
N GLN A 62 18.85 17.97 0.47
CA GLN A 62 18.80 16.55 0.12
C GLN A 62 20.08 16.22 -0.67
N LYS A 63 20.84 15.21 -0.25
CA LYS A 63 22.13 14.86 -0.89
C LYS A 63 22.04 13.62 -1.77
N ASP A 64 21.27 12.62 -1.34
CA ASP A 64 21.26 11.31 -1.99
C ASP A 64 20.33 11.27 -3.21
N LEU A 65 19.16 11.92 -3.12
CA LEU A 65 18.16 11.94 -4.19
C LEU A 65 18.59 12.76 -5.43
N PRO A 66 19.15 13.98 -5.32
CA PRO A 66 19.67 14.68 -6.50
C PRO A 66 20.83 13.92 -7.16
N ALA A 67 21.72 13.31 -6.36
CA ALA A 67 22.83 12.53 -6.90
C ALA A 67 22.37 11.26 -7.65
N SER A 68 21.25 10.65 -7.24
CA SER A 68 20.65 9.54 -7.99
C SER A 68 20.04 10.01 -9.30
N LEU A 69 19.21 11.06 -9.25
CA LEU A 69 18.53 11.61 -10.42
C LEU A 69 19.51 12.13 -11.50
N GLU A 70 20.66 12.68 -11.08
CA GLU A 70 21.72 13.13 -11.99
C GLU A 70 22.51 11.97 -12.61
N ARG A 71 22.68 10.85 -11.89
CA ARG A 71 23.26 9.62 -12.47
C ARG A 71 22.32 9.03 -13.53
N ASP A 72 21.02 9.02 -13.24
CA ASP A 72 20.00 8.52 -14.16
C ASP A 72 19.88 9.43 -15.41
N GLU A 73 20.09 10.75 -15.26
CA GLU A 73 20.22 11.70 -16.38
C GLU A 73 21.45 11.42 -17.26
N GLN A 74 22.62 11.15 -16.66
CA GLN A 74 23.88 10.93 -17.40
C GLN A 74 23.94 9.59 -18.13
N HIS A 75 23.21 8.57 -17.66
CA HIS A 75 23.14 7.27 -18.31
C HIS A 75 22.15 7.20 -19.49
N THR A 76 21.35 8.25 -19.70
CA THR A 76 20.37 8.31 -20.78
C THR A 76 20.96 9.06 -21.98
N ALA A 77 21.25 8.35 -23.08
CA ALA A 77 21.77 8.96 -24.30
C ALA A 77 20.74 9.93 -24.92
N ALA A 78 21.16 11.18 -25.12
CA ALA A 78 20.54 12.22 -25.96
C ALA A 78 19.06 12.59 -25.67
N ASN A 79 18.88 13.71 -24.96
CA ASN A 79 17.75 14.66 -25.06
C ASN A 79 16.32 14.23 -24.70
N GLN A 80 16.10 13.10 -24.01
CA GLN A 80 14.81 12.84 -23.37
C GLN A 80 15.01 12.25 -21.98
N ILE A 81 14.78 13.08 -20.96
CA ILE A 81 14.68 12.61 -19.57
C ILE A 81 13.41 11.76 -19.45
N PRO A 82 13.49 10.48 -19.00
CA PRO A 82 12.32 9.63 -18.82
C PRO A 82 11.38 10.25 -17.78
N PRO A 83 10.06 10.35 -18.05
CA PRO A 83 9.08 10.80 -17.07
C PRO A 83 9.17 10.03 -15.74
N GLU A 84 9.66 8.79 -15.78
CA GLU A 84 9.84 7.89 -14.65
C GLU A 84 10.76 8.43 -13.56
N CYS A 85 11.87 9.10 -13.90
CA CYS A 85 12.79 9.68 -12.90
C CYS A 85 12.11 10.77 -12.06
N VAL A 86 11.30 11.59 -12.73
CA VAL A 86 10.56 12.68 -12.11
C VAL A 86 9.35 12.15 -11.32
N HIS A 87 8.68 11.10 -11.83
CA HIS A 87 7.67 10.37 -11.06
C HIS A 87 8.25 9.66 -9.83
N GLN A 88 9.49 9.16 -9.88
CA GLN A 88 10.16 8.49 -8.76
C GLN A 88 10.48 9.47 -7.63
N ALA A 89 10.93 10.68 -7.97
CA ALA A 89 11.05 11.78 -7.00
C ALA A 89 9.71 12.10 -6.32
N ALA A 90 8.62 12.14 -7.08
CA ALA A 90 7.30 12.41 -6.54
C ALA A 90 6.67 11.24 -5.76
N LYS A 91 6.95 10.00 -6.15
CA LYS A 91 6.62 8.76 -5.40
C LYS A 91 7.32 8.70 -4.05
N SER A 92 8.54 9.24 -3.95
CA SER A 92 9.25 9.35 -2.67
C SER A 92 8.52 10.26 -1.65
N TRP A 93 7.64 11.14 -2.12
CA TRP A 93 6.87 12.07 -1.29
C TRP A 93 5.41 11.67 -1.08
N SER A 94 4.82 11.01 -2.07
CA SER A 94 3.42 10.53 -2.07
C SER A 94 3.25 9.11 -1.54
N SER A 95 4.32 8.33 -1.39
CA SER A 95 4.23 7.04 -0.70
C SER A 95 3.68 7.26 0.71
N ALA A 96 2.45 6.82 0.93
CA ALA A 96 2.03 6.33 2.23
C ALA A 96 3.08 5.28 2.62
N PRO A 97 3.60 5.31 3.86
CA PRO A 97 4.56 4.32 4.27
C PRO A 97 3.94 2.94 4.08
N THR A 98 4.57 2.11 3.25
CA THR A 98 4.31 0.67 3.23
C THR A 98 4.80 0.12 4.56
N GLY A 99 3.93 0.18 5.57
CA GLY A 99 4.16 -0.46 6.86
C GLY A 99 3.91 -1.96 6.73
N SER A 100 4.82 -2.79 7.24
CA SER A 100 4.45 -4.12 7.72
C SER A 100 3.77 -3.99 9.08
N THR A 101 2.62 -4.64 9.21
CA THR A 101 1.91 -4.81 10.48
C THR A 101 2.55 -5.95 11.27
N GLY A 102 2.52 -5.85 12.60
CA GLY A 102 2.96 -6.95 13.46
C GLY A 102 4.46 -7.05 13.65
N ARG A 103 5.08 -6.09 14.33
CA ARG A 103 6.54 -6.03 14.50
C ARG A 103 6.97 -6.71 15.78
N CYS A 104 6.85 -8.02 15.79
CA CYS A 104 7.35 -8.89 16.85
C CYS A 104 8.12 -10.08 16.24
N GLN A 105 8.79 -10.86 17.09
CA GLN A 105 9.56 -12.02 16.64
C GLN A 105 8.71 -13.11 15.95
N ASP A 106 7.39 -13.08 16.11
CA ASP A 106 6.49 -13.98 15.40
C ASP A 106 6.31 -13.61 13.93
N ASN A 107 6.67 -12.39 13.53
CA ASN A 107 6.64 -11.96 12.14
C ASN A 107 7.97 -12.27 11.42
N PRO A 108 7.99 -13.21 10.46
CA PRO A 108 9.22 -13.56 9.73
C PRO A 108 9.76 -12.40 8.89
N VAL A 109 8.89 -11.51 8.41
CA VAL A 109 9.30 -10.32 7.64
C VAL A 109 10.06 -9.35 8.54
N PHE A 110 9.58 -9.14 9.77
CA PHE A 110 10.27 -8.31 10.76
C PHE A 110 11.65 -8.89 11.09
N ARG A 111 11.73 -10.20 11.35
CA ARG A 111 13.01 -10.89 11.62
C ARG A 111 14.02 -10.74 10.49
N LEU A 112 13.59 -10.90 9.25
CA LEU A 112 14.45 -10.69 8.08
C LEU A 112 14.90 -9.22 7.97
N ALA A 113 13.98 -8.28 8.18
CA ALA A 113 14.31 -6.85 8.16
C ALA A 113 15.33 -6.45 9.23
N CYS A 114 15.22 -7.00 10.45
CA CYS A 114 16.24 -6.85 11.49
C CYS A 114 17.58 -7.47 11.08
N ARG A 115 17.57 -8.69 10.55
CA ARG A 115 18.79 -9.40 10.11
C ARG A 115 19.55 -8.63 9.03
N TYR A 116 18.83 -8.00 8.10
CA TYR A 116 19.41 -7.16 7.05
C TYR A 116 19.67 -5.71 7.47
N ASN A 117 19.41 -5.36 8.73
CA ASN A 117 19.57 -4.01 9.27
C ASN A 117 18.81 -2.95 8.45
N LEU A 118 17.56 -3.25 8.08
CA LEU A 118 16.70 -2.40 7.24
C LEU A 118 15.74 -1.52 8.04
N LEU A 119 15.73 -1.68 9.36
CA LEU A 119 14.88 -0.92 10.28
C LEU A 119 15.75 0.01 11.12
N ASP A 120 15.18 1.12 11.57
CA ASP A 120 15.81 2.00 12.54
C ASP A 120 15.79 1.39 13.96
N GLU A 121 16.72 1.83 14.81
CA GLU A 121 16.88 1.31 16.18
C GLU A 121 15.62 1.49 17.04
N ALA A 122 14.85 2.57 16.83
CA ALA A 122 13.63 2.77 17.60
C ALA A 122 12.61 1.67 17.26
N SER A 123 12.47 1.33 15.97
CA SER A 123 11.57 0.28 15.49
C SER A 123 11.89 -1.13 15.99
N THR A 124 13.08 -1.38 16.52
CA THR A 124 13.49 -2.69 17.04
C THR A 124 13.45 -2.78 18.57
N SER A 125 13.00 -1.74 19.27
CA SER A 125 12.89 -1.74 20.73
C SER A 125 11.89 -2.79 21.26
N GLU A 126 12.16 -3.35 22.44
CA GLU A 126 11.24 -4.29 23.09
C GLU A 126 9.89 -3.65 23.42
N GLU A 127 9.90 -2.37 23.81
CA GLU A 127 8.69 -1.58 24.05
C GLU A 127 7.79 -1.57 22.81
N ASN A 128 8.36 -1.26 21.64
CA ASN A 128 7.60 -1.25 20.39
C ASN A 128 7.07 -2.63 20.04
N GLN A 129 7.85 -3.69 20.27
CA GLN A 129 7.45 -5.07 19.97
C GLN A 129 6.32 -5.59 20.89
N ALA A 130 6.22 -5.08 22.12
CA ALA A 130 5.24 -5.52 23.11
C ALA A 130 3.87 -4.82 22.99
N MET A 131 3.76 -3.74 22.21
CA MET A 131 2.51 -3.00 22.06
C MET A 131 1.48 -3.78 21.23
N ASP A 132 0.28 -3.96 21.79
CA ASP A 132 -0.89 -4.42 21.05
C ASP A 132 -1.70 -3.21 20.56
N VAL A 133 -1.73 -3.03 19.24
CA VAL A 133 -2.51 -1.98 18.59
C VAL A 133 -3.79 -2.52 17.95
N GLY A 134 -4.09 -3.82 18.06
CA GLY A 134 -5.30 -4.43 17.50
C GLY A 134 -5.46 -4.21 16.00
N GLY A 135 -4.35 -4.04 15.26
CA GLY A 135 -4.36 -3.74 13.81
C GLY A 135 -4.70 -2.30 13.43
N HIS A 136 -4.99 -1.42 14.39
CA HIS A 136 -5.23 0.00 14.15
C HIS A 136 -4.12 0.82 14.80
N PRO A 137 -3.20 1.42 14.02
CA PRO A 137 -2.11 2.21 14.59
C PRO A 137 -2.67 3.34 15.47
N PRO A 138 -1.98 3.73 16.55
CA PRO A 138 -2.37 4.84 17.41
C PRO A 138 -2.25 6.15 16.62
N PHE A 139 -3.25 6.46 15.82
CA PHE A 139 -3.39 7.73 15.14
C PHE A 139 -4.07 8.71 16.09
N VAL A 140 -3.48 9.90 16.21
CA VAL A 140 -4.15 11.08 16.77
C VAL A 140 -4.55 11.96 15.59
N PRO A 141 -5.68 11.66 14.91
CA PRO A 141 -6.08 12.38 13.71
C PRO A 141 -6.47 13.82 14.04
N ASN A 142 -6.19 14.73 13.11
CA ASN A 142 -6.87 16.02 13.07
C ASN A 142 -8.11 15.89 12.21
N TRP A 143 -9.28 16.13 12.79
CA TRP A 143 -10.54 16.09 12.10
C TRP A 143 -10.95 17.48 11.61
N PHE A 144 -11.33 17.57 10.34
CA PHE A 144 -11.87 18.79 9.73
C PHE A 144 -13.16 18.45 8.99
N SER A 145 -14.16 19.31 9.13
CA SER A 145 -15.36 19.24 8.29
C SER A 145 -15.06 19.70 6.86
N SER A 146 -16.00 19.44 5.94
CA SER A 146 -15.95 19.97 4.57
C SER A 146 -15.98 21.50 4.50
N SER A 147 -16.40 22.18 5.57
CA SER A 147 -16.33 23.65 5.70
C SER A 147 -14.99 24.16 6.24
N GLY A 148 -14.01 23.28 6.50
CA GLY A 148 -12.71 23.64 7.06
C GLY A 148 -12.71 23.85 8.58
N ARG A 149 -13.84 23.61 9.27
CA ARG A 149 -13.93 23.70 10.74
C ARG A 149 -13.19 22.51 11.35
N ARG A 150 -12.21 22.77 12.21
CA ARG A 150 -11.58 21.74 13.03
C ARG A 150 -12.58 21.20 14.05
N LEU A 151 -12.69 19.88 14.14
CA LEU A 151 -13.56 19.18 15.08
C LEU A 151 -12.77 18.83 16.35
N GLY A 152 -13.35 19.15 17.51
CA GLY A 152 -12.74 18.90 18.82
C GLY A 152 -13.02 17.50 19.37
N PRO A 153 -12.21 17.02 20.33
CA PRO A 153 -12.29 15.67 20.90
C PRO A 153 -13.70 15.32 21.41
N ASP A 154 -14.39 16.28 22.05
CA ASP A 154 -15.75 16.10 22.54
C ASP A 154 -16.71 15.57 21.47
N LEU A 155 -16.54 15.99 20.22
CA LEU A 155 -17.33 15.51 19.10
C LEU A 155 -16.77 14.20 18.54
N THR A 156 -15.44 14.10 18.41
CA THR A 156 -14.80 13.03 17.63
C THR A 156 -14.65 11.72 18.40
N GLU A 157 -14.37 11.78 19.71
CA GLU A 157 -14.11 10.60 20.54
C GLU A 157 -15.34 9.68 20.64
N PRO A 158 -16.57 10.17 20.91
CA PRO A 158 -17.74 9.27 20.99
C PRO A 158 -18.05 8.55 19.68
N ALA A 159 -17.82 9.20 18.54
CA ALA A 159 -17.98 8.57 17.23
C ALA A 159 -16.94 7.45 17.01
N ALA A 160 -15.68 7.73 17.37
CA ALA A 160 -14.58 6.78 17.25
C ALA A 160 -14.77 5.56 18.16
N GLU A 161 -15.21 5.78 19.40
CA GLU A 161 -15.51 4.72 20.37
C GLU A 161 -16.63 3.81 19.89
N LEU A 162 -17.76 4.38 19.44
CA LEU A 162 -18.87 3.61 18.90
C LEU A 162 -18.44 2.79 17.67
N PHE A 163 -17.73 3.42 16.74
CA PHE A 163 -17.24 2.73 15.54
C PHE A 163 -16.29 1.59 15.87
N LYS A 164 -15.35 1.81 16.80
CA LYS A 164 -14.43 0.77 17.28
C LYS A 164 -15.18 -0.38 17.94
N GLY A 165 -16.17 -0.08 18.78
CA GLY A 165 -17.02 -1.11 19.41
C GLY A 165 -17.74 -1.96 18.37
N LEU A 166 -18.34 -1.33 17.36
CA LEU A 166 -19.00 -2.04 16.25
C LEU A 166 -18.03 -2.92 15.45
N LEU A 167 -16.81 -2.47 15.16
CA LEU A 167 -15.80 -3.30 14.50
C LEU A 167 -15.38 -4.50 15.36
N GLN A 168 -15.25 -4.31 16.68
CA GLN A 168 -14.94 -5.40 17.61
C GLN A 168 -16.08 -6.44 17.65
N GLU A 169 -17.34 -6.00 17.63
CA GLU A 169 -18.48 -6.90 17.48
C GLU A 169 -18.40 -7.69 16.15
N CYS A 170 -18.11 -7.02 15.04
CA CYS A 170 -17.95 -7.66 13.73
C CYS A 170 -16.92 -8.81 13.75
N GLN A 171 -15.82 -8.64 14.48
CA GLN A 171 -14.75 -9.65 14.59
C GLN A 171 -15.20 -10.91 15.36
N GLN A 172 -16.25 -10.83 16.18
CA GLN A 172 -16.71 -11.97 17.00
C GLN A 172 -17.55 -12.98 16.20
N PHE A 173 -18.19 -12.56 15.10
CA PHE A 173 -19.12 -13.43 14.35
C PHE A 173 -18.47 -14.68 13.74
N HIS A 174 -17.16 -14.65 13.50
CA HIS A 174 -16.43 -15.84 13.05
C HIS A 174 -16.53 -17.00 14.07
N GLN A 175 -16.52 -16.68 15.36
CA GLN A 175 -16.55 -17.69 16.42
C GLN A 175 -17.95 -18.23 16.68
N THR A 176 -19.00 -17.46 16.35
CA THR A 176 -20.39 -17.81 16.64
C THR A 176 -21.06 -18.65 15.55
N GLY A 177 -20.44 -18.80 14.37
CA GLY A 177 -20.92 -19.68 13.30
C GLY A 177 -22.18 -19.21 12.57
N GLY A 178 -22.58 -17.94 12.76
CA GLY A 178 -23.74 -17.34 12.12
C GLY A 178 -23.62 -15.82 12.11
N GLU A 179 -23.81 -15.22 10.93
CA GLU A 179 -23.76 -13.79 10.69
C GLU A 179 -25.18 -13.23 10.49
N PRO A 180 -25.57 -12.16 11.20
CA PRO A 180 -26.93 -11.60 11.11
C PRO A 180 -27.21 -10.90 9.78
N VAL A 181 -26.15 -10.48 9.08
CA VAL A 181 -26.14 -9.82 7.78
C VAL A 181 -24.88 -10.27 7.03
N PRO A 182 -24.85 -10.23 5.68
CA PRO A 182 -23.74 -10.80 4.92
C PRO A 182 -22.43 -10.02 5.02
N SER A 183 -22.47 -8.72 5.35
CA SER A 183 -21.30 -7.84 5.28
C SER A 183 -21.08 -6.96 6.50
N VAL A 184 -19.82 -6.58 6.72
CA VAL A 184 -19.41 -5.64 7.79
C VAL A 184 -20.08 -4.28 7.60
N GLY A 185 -20.14 -3.79 6.35
CA GLY A 185 -20.74 -2.50 6.04
C GLY A 185 -22.24 -2.45 6.35
N GLU A 186 -22.99 -3.50 6.01
CA GLU A 186 -24.40 -3.61 6.36
C GLU A 186 -24.62 -3.66 7.87
N TYR A 187 -23.77 -4.39 8.60
CA TYR A 187 -23.87 -4.49 10.05
C TYR A 187 -23.72 -3.12 10.72
N ILE A 188 -22.66 -2.39 10.37
CA ILE A 188 -22.36 -1.08 10.95
C ILE A 188 -23.47 -0.08 10.60
N LYS A 189 -23.92 -0.04 9.34
CA LYS A 189 -25.00 0.86 8.90
C LYS A 189 -26.33 0.58 9.61
N ALA A 190 -26.64 -0.68 9.89
CA ALA A 190 -27.86 -1.07 10.58
C ALA A 190 -27.82 -0.75 12.08
N ARG A 191 -26.66 -0.90 12.73
CA ARG A 191 -26.50 -0.73 14.19
C ARG A 191 -26.18 0.69 14.63
N ALA A 192 -25.32 1.39 13.88
CA ALA A 192 -24.79 2.69 14.29
C ALA A 192 -25.86 3.74 14.63
N PRO A 193 -26.93 3.95 13.82
CA PRO A 193 -27.93 4.97 14.16
C PRO A 193 -28.69 4.67 15.45
N GLY A 194 -29.00 3.40 15.71
CA GLY A 194 -29.73 2.96 16.90
C GLY A 194 -28.91 3.10 18.17
N GLN A 195 -27.64 2.68 18.15
CA GLN A 195 -26.72 2.86 19.28
C GLN A 195 -26.40 4.33 19.53
N ALA A 196 -26.14 5.11 18.47
CA ALA A 196 -25.92 6.56 18.58
C ALA A 196 -27.10 7.27 19.26
N GLN A 197 -28.35 6.90 18.95
CA GLN A 197 -29.54 7.47 19.59
C GLN A 197 -29.67 7.09 21.06
N ALA A 198 -29.21 5.90 21.44
CA ALA A 198 -29.27 5.42 22.83
C ALA A 198 -28.18 6.05 23.71
N GLU A 199 -26.96 6.14 23.19
CA GLU A 199 -25.74 6.52 23.91
C GLU A 199 -25.54 8.04 23.94
N TRP A 200 -25.75 8.73 22.82
CA TRP A 200 -25.42 10.15 22.73
C TRP A 200 -26.61 11.04 23.11
N ARG A 201 -26.34 12.06 23.93
CA ARG A 201 -27.30 13.08 24.38
C ARG A 201 -27.14 14.37 23.57
N ASP A 202 -27.09 14.22 22.25
CA ASP A 202 -26.75 15.30 21.33
C ASP A 202 -27.94 16.02 20.75
N ASP A 203 -27.72 17.28 20.35
CA ASP A 203 -28.54 17.93 19.33
C ASP A 203 -28.40 17.24 17.95
N ALA A 204 -29.24 17.65 17.01
CA ALA A 204 -29.27 17.04 15.68
C ALA A 204 -27.98 17.29 14.89
N GLU A 205 -27.37 18.48 14.99
CA GLU A 205 -26.17 18.83 14.21
C GLU A 205 -24.96 18.01 14.67
N ALA A 206 -24.74 17.92 15.98
CA ALA A 206 -23.64 17.14 16.56
C ALA A 206 -23.77 15.65 16.19
N ARG A 207 -24.98 15.10 16.22
CA ARG A 207 -25.26 13.71 15.85
C ARG A 207 -24.99 13.44 14.38
N ASP A 208 -25.50 14.29 13.49
CA ASP A 208 -25.28 14.16 12.04
C ASP A 208 -23.79 14.22 11.70
N LEU A 209 -23.05 15.11 12.38
CA LEU A 209 -21.61 15.24 12.18
C LEU A 209 -20.85 14.02 12.70
N ARG A 210 -21.24 13.43 13.83
CA ARG A 210 -20.66 12.17 14.32
C ARG A 210 -20.94 11.00 13.37
N LEU A 211 -22.14 10.89 12.83
CA LEU A 211 -22.47 9.87 11.82
C LEU A 211 -21.70 10.07 10.51
N ALA A 212 -21.50 11.33 10.09
CA ALA A 212 -20.65 11.65 8.96
C ALA A 212 -19.19 11.25 9.21
N MET A 213 -18.69 11.43 10.44
CA MET A 213 -17.37 10.94 10.83
C MET A 213 -17.25 9.41 10.78
N MET A 214 -18.28 8.68 11.22
CA MET A 214 -18.32 7.22 11.07
C MET A 214 -18.27 6.79 9.59
N SER A 215 -18.88 7.58 8.70
CA SER A 215 -18.78 7.35 7.26
C SER A 215 -17.35 7.54 6.73
N VAL A 216 -16.56 8.46 7.31
CA VAL A 216 -15.13 8.60 7.01
C VAL A 216 -14.32 7.42 7.56
N MET A 217 -14.63 6.95 8.77
CA MET A 217 -13.95 5.78 9.33
C MET A 217 -14.23 4.50 8.55
N LEU A 218 -15.44 4.33 7.98
CA LEU A 218 -15.72 3.26 7.01
C LEU A 218 -14.81 3.34 5.78
N LYS A 219 -14.51 4.53 5.27
CA LYS A 219 -13.57 4.70 4.13
C LYS A 219 -12.13 4.39 4.51
N LEU A 220 -11.73 4.72 5.74
CA LEU A 220 -10.43 4.29 6.27
C LEU A 220 -10.37 2.76 6.34
N GLU A 221 -11.43 2.12 6.84
CA GLU A 221 -11.51 0.66 6.91
C GLU A 221 -11.51 0.01 5.53
N CYS A 222 -12.15 0.61 4.53
CA CYS A 222 -12.02 0.19 3.13
C CYS A 222 -10.56 0.16 2.67
N SER A 223 -9.77 1.17 3.08
CA SER A 223 -8.36 1.28 2.72
C SER A 223 -7.51 0.20 3.38
N ILE A 224 -7.82 -0.14 4.63
CA ILE A 224 -7.17 -1.23 5.39
C ILE A 224 -7.51 -2.58 4.77
N SER A 225 -8.78 -2.80 4.42
CA SER A 225 -9.28 -4.05 3.85
C SER A 225 -8.96 -4.22 2.36
N GLY A 226 -8.50 -3.16 1.67
CA GLY A 226 -8.27 -3.19 0.22
C GLY A 226 -9.55 -3.41 -0.58
N THR A 227 -10.67 -2.84 -0.15
CA THR A 227 -12.00 -3.00 -0.75
C THR A 227 -12.59 -1.67 -1.24
N HIS A 228 -13.54 -1.73 -2.16
CA HIS A 228 -14.30 -0.55 -2.59
C HIS A 228 -15.30 -0.09 -1.51
N SER A 229 -16.01 -1.04 -0.92
CA SER A 229 -16.97 -0.82 0.16
C SER A 229 -16.80 -1.88 1.23
N MET A 230 -17.10 -1.53 2.48
CA MET A 230 -17.23 -2.52 3.56
C MET A 230 -18.45 -3.43 3.38
N ASP A 231 -19.36 -3.10 2.45
CA ASP A 231 -20.44 -4.00 2.03
C ASP A 231 -19.93 -5.21 1.24
N ASP A 232 -18.70 -5.15 0.70
CA ASP A 232 -18.07 -6.26 -0.02
C ASP A 232 -17.24 -7.18 0.92
N VAL A 233 -17.19 -6.86 2.22
CA VAL A 233 -16.40 -7.59 3.22
C VAL A 233 -17.32 -8.49 4.02
N GLY A 234 -17.17 -9.81 3.85
CA GLY A 234 -18.00 -10.82 4.50
C GLY A 234 -17.88 -10.80 6.02
N LEU A 235 -19.01 -10.70 6.73
CA LEU A 235 -19.06 -10.51 8.18
C LEU A 235 -18.48 -11.71 8.96
N GLY A 236 -18.89 -12.93 8.63
CA GLY A 236 -18.47 -14.14 9.35
C GLY A 236 -17.03 -14.57 9.09
N ALA A 237 -16.39 -14.03 8.06
CA ALA A 237 -14.96 -14.23 7.81
C ALA A 237 -14.09 -13.08 8.35
N TYR A 238 -14.69 -11.93 8.70
CA TYR A 238 -13.94 -10.73 9.07
C TYR A 238 -13.00 -10.95 10.26
N GLY A 239 -13.48 -11.66 11.30
CA GLY A 239 -12.70 -12.02 12.48
C GLY A 239 -11.61 -13.08 12.27
N MET A 240 -11.44 -13.62 11.06
CA MET A 240 -10.39 -14.61 10.77
C MET A 240 -9.00 -13.99 10.61
N TYR A 241 -8.93 -12.69 10.27
CA TYR A 241 -7.66 -12.00 10.14
C TYR A 241 -7.01 -11.84 11.51
N LYS A 242 -5.74 -12.27 11.64
CA LYS A 242 -4.98 -12.16 12.88
C LYS A 242 -4.07 -10.95 12.84
N THR A 243 -4.28 -10.05 13.77
CA THR A 243 -3.34 -8.96 14.06
C THR A 243 -2.20 -9.51 14.91
N LEU A 244 -0.99 -9.10 14.56
CA LEU A 244 0.21 -9.42 15.31
C LEU A 244 0.59 -8.23 16.20
N LEU A 245 1.27 -8.52 17.31
CA LEU A 245 1.81 -7.50 18.20
C LEU A 245 2.91 -6.69 17.51
N GLY A 246 3.15 -5.49 18.04
CA GLY A 246 4.23 -4.61 17.65
C GLY A 246 3.74 -3.40 16.87
N LEU A 247 4.30 -2.23 17.18
CA LEU A 247 3.97 -0.99 16.48
C LEU A 247 4.38 -1.04 15.01
N ASP A 248 3.50 -0.51 14.16
CA ASP A 248 3.81 -0.26 12.75
C ASP A 248 4.97 0.73 12.64
N CYS A 249 5.92 0.43 11.74
CA CYS A 249 7.02 1.33 11.42
C CYS A 249 7.25 1.39 9.91
N THR A 250 8.33 2.03 9.48
CA THR A 250 8.60 2.24 8.06
C THR A 250 10.02 1.79 7.76
N TYR A 251 10.29 1.45 6.50
CA TYR A 251 11.64 1.10 6.05
C TYR A 251 12.33 2.39 5.59
N PRO A 252 13.33 2.94 6.31
CA PRO A 252 13.91 4.23 5.96
C PRO A 252 14.53 4.27 4.56
N GLY A 253 15.05 3.13 4.09
CA GLY A 253 15.59 2.94 2.73
C GLY A 253 14.59 2.38 1.72
N GLY A 254 13.30 2.27 2.07
CA GLY A 254 12.28 1.65 1.24
C GLY A 254 12.13 0.15 1.46
N TYR A 255 10.90 -0.36 1.31
CA TYR A 255 10.57 -1.77 1.54
C TYR A 255 11.28 -2.70 0.54
N GLU A 256 11.54 -2.21 -0.67
CA GLU A 256 12.26 -2.94 -1.73
C GLU A 256 13.63 -3.44 -1.30
N GLY A 257 14.29 -2.78 -0.33
CA GLY A 257 15.56 -3.24 0.24
C GLY A 257 15.48 -4.67 0.78
N LEU A 258 14.34 -5.06 1.38
CA LEU A 258 14.14 -6.42 1.86
C LEU A 258 14.15 -7.43 0.71
N ILE A 259 13.46 -7.12 -0.39
CA ILE A 259 13.41 -7.98 -1.57
C ILE A 259 14.79 -8.07 -2.20
N SER A 260 15.50 -6.95 -2.33
CA SER A 260 16.87 -6.92 -2.84
C SER A 260 17.80 -7.81 -2.02
N CYS A 261 17.75 -7.75 -0.69
CA CYS A 261 18.54 -8.63 0.16
C CYS A 261 18.20 -10.11 -0.06
N LEU A 262 16.92 -10.48 -0.11
CA LEU A 262 16.50 -11.86 -0.38
C LEU A 262 16.98 -12.35 -1.74
N MET A 263 16.92 -11.50 -2.76
CA MET A 263 17.40 -11.82 -4.11
C MET A 263 18.91 -12.09 -4.16
N THR A 264 19.71 -11.41 -3.32
CA THR A 264 21.17 -11.66 -3.25
C THR A 264 21.54 -12.99 -2.62
N GLU A 265 20.64 -13.61 -1.85
CA GLU A 265 20.87 -14.94 -1.25
C GLU A 265 20.59 -16.08 -2.24
N LEU A 266 19.89 -15.80 -3.34
CA LEU A 266 19.61 -16.79 -4.38
C LEU A 266 20.87 -17.07 -5.23
N PRO A 267 21.05 -18.30 -5.73
CA PRO A 267 22.11 -18.60 -6.68
C PRO A 267 22.04 -17.68 -7.90
N LYS A 268 23.19 -17.39 -8.51
CA LYS A 268 23.25 -16.55 -9.70
C LYS A 268 22.41 -17.14 -10.83
N ASP A 269 21.78 -16.26 -11.60
CA ASP A 269 21.06 -16.56 -12.83
C ASP A 269 19.82 -17.47 -12.67
N ILE A 270 19.29 -17.66 -11.45
CA ILE A 270 18.06 -18.47 -11.25
C ILE A 270 16.76 -17.68 -11.48
N VAL A 271 16.82 -16.35 -11.47
CA VAL A 271 15.65 -15.48 -11.71
C VAL A 271 15.76 -14.85 -13.08
N SER A 272 14.75 -15.10 -13.91
CA SER A 272 14.64 -14.51 -15.24
C SER A 272 13.58 -13.40 -15.24
N TYR A 273 14.01 -12.19 -15.58
CA TYR A 273 13.12 -11.02 -15.72
C TYR A 273 12.61 -10.90 -17.16
N ASN A 274 11.52 -10.15 -17.36
CA ASN A 274 10.90 -9.92 -18.67
C ASN A 274 10.48 -11.22 -19.39
N MET A 275 10.15 -12.25 -18.61
CA MET A 275 9.72 -13.58 -19.09
C MET A 275 8.27 -13.87 -18.65
N PRO A 276 7.28 -13.14 -19.18
CA PRO A 276 5.88 -13.38 -18.83
C PRO A 276 5.46 -14.80 -19.26
N VAL A 277 4.87 -15.53 -18.32
CA VAL A 277 4.32 -16.87 -18.57
C VAL A 277 2.97 -16.74 -19.26
N LYS A 278 2.82 -17.42 -20.40
CA LYS A 278 1.60 -17.46 -21.20
C LYS A 278 0.68 -18.60 -20.74
N CYS A 279 1.22 -19.80 -20.56
CA CYS A 279 0.44 -20.98 -20.20
C CYS A 279 1.29 -22.02 -19.46
N VAL A 280 0.74 -22.60 -18.40
CA VAL A 280 1.28 -23.75 -17.69
C VAL A 280 0.48 -24.97 -18.11
N HIS A 281 1.12 -25.81 -18.90
CA HIS A 281 0.60 -27.07 -19.40
C HIS A 281 0.91 -28.17 -18.39
N TRP A 282 -0.09 -28.65 -17.66
CA TRP A 282 0.01 -29.69 -16.64
C TRP A 282 -0.93 -30.84 -16.99
N ASN A 283 -0.78 -32.01 -16.35
CA ASN A 283 -1.66 -33.17 -16.56
C ASN A 283 -1.93 -33.51 -18.04
N ASN A 284 -0.92 -33.30 -18.90
CA ASN A 284 -1.08 -33.50 -20.33
C ASN A 284 -1.08 -34.99 -20.66
N SER A 285 -2.10 -35.44 -21.39
CA SER A 285 -2.13 -36.77 -22.01
C SER A 285 -1.04 -36.95 -23.07
N VAL A 286 -0.55 -35.84 -23.62
CA VAL A 286 0.57 -35.82 -24.57
C VAL A 286 1.88 -35.78 -23.81
N GLN A 287 2.54 -36.93 -23.73
CA GLN A 287 3.90 -37.04 -23.19
C GLN A 287 4.86 -36.24 -24.06
N ARG A 288 5.31 -35.09 -23.54
CA ARG A 288 6.40 -34.33 -24.15
C ARG A 288 7.72 -34.80 -23.56
N VAL A 289 8.64 -35.19 -24.45
CA VAL A 289 9.97 -35.67 -24.09
C VAL A 289 10.87 -34.47 -23.85
N GLY A 290 11.44 -34.37 -22.65
CA GLY A 290 12.39 -33.33 -22.29
C GLY A 290 13.76 -33.53 -22.96
N PRO A 291 14.69 -32.57 -22.80
CA PRO A 291 16.02 -32.59 -23.45
C PRO A 291 16.86 -33.85 -23.18
N CYS A 292 16.60 -34.55 -22.08
CA CYS A 292 17.31 -35.76 -21.66
C CYS A 292 16.55 -37.07 -21.95
N GLY A 293 15.50 -37.04 -22.78
CA GLY A 293 14.68 -38.23 -23.05
C GLY A 293 13.67 -38.57 -21.94
N ARG A 294 13.66 -37.81 -20.84
CA ARG A 294 12.74 -37.99 -19.72
C ARG A 294 11.40 -37.30 -20.00
N THR A 295 10.31 -37.98 -19.69
CA THR A 295 8.97 -37.37 -19.65
C THR A 295 8.84 -36.47 -18.43
N VAL A 296 8.36 -35.25 -18.66
CA VAL A 296 8.12 -34.25 -17.60
C VAL A 296 6.64 -33.94 -17.46
N PRO A 297 6.13 -33.78 -16.22
CA PRO A 297 4.70 -33.64 -15.96
C PRO A 297 4.14 -32.25 -16.30
N VAL A 298 5.00 -31.21 -16.33
CA VAL A 298 4.57 -29.82 -16.55
C VAL A 298 5.48 -29.14 -17.57
N TRP A 299 4.89 -28.27 -18.40
CA TRP A 299 5.58 -27.37 -19.32
C TRP A 299 5.08 -25.94 -19.13
N VAL A 300 6.02 -25.00 -18.99
CA VAL A 300 5.73 -23.58 -18.89
C VAL A 300 6.05 -22.93 -20.23
N GLU A 301 5.03 -22.44 -20.91
CA GLU A 301 5.13 -21.65 -22.14
C GLU A 301 5.14 -20.16 -21.79
N CYS A 302 6.13 -19.44 -22.30
CA CYS A 302 6.27 -18.00 -22.16
C CYS A 302 5.72 -17.25 -23.39
N GLU A 303 5.40 -15.97 -23.25
CA GLU A 303 4.83 -15.18 -24.36
C GLU A 303 5.80 -15.00 -25.53
N ASN A 304 7.10 -15.03 -25.27
CA ASN A 304 8.15 -14.96 -26.29
C ASN A 304 8.34 -16.27 -27.08
N GLY A 305 7.57 -17.32 -26.75
CA GLY A 305 7.65 -18.64 -27.40
C GLY A 305 8.57 -19.63 -26.68
N ASP A 306 9.33 -19.20 -25.68
CA ASP A 306 10.17 -20.11 -24.90
C ASP A 306 9.31 -21.11 -24.12
N SER A 307 9.86 -22.31 -23.90
CA SER A 307 9.18 -23.38 -23.19
C SER A 307 10.13 -24.10 -22.24
N PHE A 308 9.72 -24.22 -20.98
CA PHE A 308 10.52 -24.80 -19.91
C PHE A 308 9.85 -26.05 -19.36
N PRO A 309 10.50 -27.24 -19.42
CA PRO A 309 10.02 -28.44 -18.76
C PRO A 309 10.24 -28.34 -17.24
N ALA A 310 9.27 -28.79 -16.45
CA ALA A 310 9.38 -28.79 -14.99
C ALA A 310 8.69 -30.01 -14.35
N ASP A 311 9.26 -30.49 -13.25
CA ASP A 311 8.59 -31.46 -12.37
C ASP A 311 7.51 -30.76 -11.52
N HIS A 312 7.74 -29.51 -11.13
CA HIS A 312 6.86 -28.72 -10.27
C HIS A 312 6.80 -27.25 -10.73
N VAL A 313 5.65 -26.62 -10.58
CA VAL A 313 5.45 -25.19 -10.80
C VAL A 313 4.75 -24.60 -9.58
N ILE A 314 5.33 -23.55 -9.00
CA ILE A 314 4.74 -22.79 -7.89
C ILE A 314 4.18 -21.50 -8.47
N LEU A 315 2.86 -21.33 -8.41
CA LEU A 315 2.18 -20.14 -8.90
C LEU A 315 2.01 -19.12 -7.78
N THR A 316 2.68 -17.98 -7.93
CA THR A 316 2.63 -16.85 -6.99
C THR A 316 2.09 -15.57 -7.64
N VAL A 317 1.39 -15.70 -8.77
CA VAL A 317 0.77 -14.56 -9.47
C VAL A 317 -0.36 -13.94 -8.62
N PRO A 318 -0.59 -12.61 -8.71
CA PRO A 318 -1.64 -11.96 -7.95
C PRO A 318 -3.04 -12.51 -8.23
N LEU A 319 -3.91 -12.54 -7.22
CA LEU A 319 -5.29 -13.02 -7.36
C LEU A 319 -6.07 -12.28 -8.46
N GLY A 320 -5.87 -10.96 -8.61
CA GLY A 320 -6.48 -10.18 -9.68
C GLY A 320 -6.08 -10.67 -11.08
N TYR A 321 -4.83 -11.11 -11.26
CA TYR A 321 -4.36 -11.70 -12.51
C TYR A 321 -5.04 -13.06 -12.75
N LEU A 322 -5.12 -13.91 -11.74
CA LEU A 322 -5.82 -15.20 -11.83
C LEU A 322 -7.29 -15.04 -12.20
N LYS A 323 -8.01 -14.09 -11.59
CA LYS A 323 -9.42 -13.82 -11.93
C LYS A 323 -9.62 -13.56 -13.43
N ARG A 324 -8.68 -12.85 -14.06
CA ARG A 324 -8.72 -12.52 -15.50
C ARG A 324 -8.21 -13.65 -16.39
N HIS A 325 -7.18 -14.38 -15.97
CA HIS A 325 -6.40 -15.26 -16.85
C HIS A 325 -6.45 -16.75 -16.50
N GLN A 326 -7.12 -17.19 -15.44
CA GLN A 326 -7.11 -18.61 -15.00
C GLN A 326 -7.49 -19.61 -16.11
N LYS A 327 -8.38 -19.24 -17.03
CA LYS A 327 -8.84 -20.11 -18.13
C LYS A 327 -7.79 -20.31 -19.22
N THR A 328 -6.82 -19.40 -19.33
CA THR A 328 -5.76 -19.43 -20.35
C THR A 328 -4.39 -19.74 -19.74
N LEU A 329 -4.17 -19.36 -18.49
CA LEU A 329 -2.91 -19.56 -17.77
C LEU A 329 -2.67 -21.04 -17.46
N LEU A 330 -3.72 -21.85 -17.27
CA LEU A 330 -3.61 -23.27 -16.92
C LEU A 330 -4.27 -24.15 -17.98
N SER A 331 -3.53 -25.16 -18.45
CA SER A 331 -3.99 -26.14 -19.43
C SER A 331 -3.70 -27.56 -18.93
N PRO A 332 -4.71 -28.43 -18.69
CA PRO A 332 -6.12 -28.13 -18.77
C PRO A 332 -6.56 -27.12 -17.70
N PRO A 333 -7.73 -26.48 -17.85
CA PRO A 333 -8.26 -25.59 -16.82
C PRO A 333 -8.46 -26.33 -15.49
N THR A 334 -8.29 -25.62 -14.38
CA THR A 334 -8.65 -26.15 -13.06
C THR A 334 -10.16 -26.39 -12.99
N SER A 335 -10.57 -27.53 -12.45
CA SER A 335 -11.99 -27.87 -12.30
C SER A 335 -12.72 -26.83 -11.45
N SER A 336 -13.86 -26.33 -11.91
CA SER A 336 -14.81 -25.63 -11.06
C SER A 336 -15.42 -26.62 -10.07
N LYS A 337 -15.22 -26.41 -8.78
CA LYS A 337 -16.07 -27.00 -7.74
C LYS A 337 -17.26 -26.09 -7.49
#